data_AF-A0A938YUQ8-F1
#
_entry.id   AF-A0A938YUQ8-F1
#
_cell.length_a   1.000
_cell.length_b   1.000
_cell.length_c   1.000
_cell.angle_alpha   90.00
_cell.angle_beta   90.00
_cell.angle_gamma   90.00
#
_symmetry.space_group_name_H-M   'P 1'
#
loop_
_entity.id
_entity.type
_entity.pdbx_description
1 polymer ?
#
loop_
_entity_poly.entity_id
_entity_poly.type
_entity_poly.pdbx_seq_one_letter_code
_entity_poly.pdbx_strand_id
1 'polypeptide(L)'
;MNFLEIMLGEKLKDADPALDVTGADRKVLQVVCQDFTNFLKFHWDLIGKEASQCELVEKLEKLFKENPAELEEFLTVWTGIWLKKWKQRVKLLIGQQNANKWRKASKNLRNAEPLWRKVERKQEIQEVVVATLIKNGEICGTEILSENLLKMELGEKSVRNLKDKERLFTVVNNALRKARGMAQSQGPLIFVKIDKGYYGTTH
;
A
#
# COMPACT_ATOMS: atom_id res chain seq x y z
N MET A 1 -2.66 -15.39 11.31
CA MET A 1 -2.77 -14.66 10.02
C MET A 1 -3.34 -15.46 8.85
N ASN A 2 -3.28 -16.80 8.84
CA ASN A 2 -3.78 -17.61 7.72
C ASN A 2 -5.31 -17.44 7.47
N PHE A 3 -6.12 -17.33 8.53
CA PHE A 3 -7.58 -17.18 8.37
C PHE A 3 -8.01 -15.86 7.72
N LEU A 4 -7.32 -14.74 8.03
CA LEU A 4 -7.67 -13.44 7.48
C LEU A 4 -7.43 -13.37 5.97
N GLU A 5 -6.33 -13.96 5.50
CA GLU A 5 -6.04 -14.09 4.07
C GLU A 5 -7.12 -14.90 3.36
N ILE A 6 -7.58 -16.00 3.97
CA ILE A 6 -8.68 -16.82 3.44
C ILE A 6 -9.98 -16.00 3.35
N MET A 7 -10.40 -15.36 4.46
CA MET A 7 -11.64 -14.58 4.48
C MET A 7 -11.60 -13.41 3.49
N LEU A 8 -10.49 -12.66 3.42
CA LEU A 8 -10.34 -11.58 2.45
C LEU A 8 -10.32 -12.09 1.01
N GLY A 9 -9.71 -13.25 0.77
CA GLY A 9 -9.73 -13.92 -0.54
C GLY A 9 -11.14 -14.29 -0.98
N GLU A 10 -11.93 -14.86 -0.07
CA GLU A 10 -13.35 -15.17 -0.31
C GLU A 10 -14.15 -13.90 -0.60
N LYS A 11 -14.03 -12.85 0.24
CA LYS A 11 -14.75 -11.58 0.01
C LYS A 11 -14.33 -10.87 -1.27
N LEU A 12 -13.06 -10.97 -1.67
CA LEU A 12 -12.62 -10.45 -2.97
C LEU A 12 -13.25 -11.21 -4.13
N LYS A 13 -13.30 -12.55 -4.04
CA LYS A 13 -13.91 -13.40 -5.07
C LYS A 13 -15.42 -13.18 -5.18
N ASP A 14 -16.09 -12.99 -4.06
CA ASP A 14 -17.52 -12.64 -4.04
C ASP A 14 -17.78 -11.27 -4.68
N ALA A 15 -16.90 -10.29 -4.41
CA ALA A 15 -17.02 -8.94 -4.95
C ALA A 15 -16.62 -8.82 -6.44
N ASP A 16 -15.69 -9.66 -6.91
CA ASP A 16 -15.23 -9.72 -8.30
C ASP A 16 -14.81 -11.15 -8.68
N PRO A 17 -15.75 -11.97 -9.20
CA PRO A 17 -15.48 -13.35 -9.56
C PRO A 17 -14.43 -13.55 -10.64
N ALA A 18 -14.03 -12.49 -11.35
CA ALA A 18 -13.00 -12.55 -12.38
C ALA A 18 -11.57 -12.49 -11.81
N LEU A 19 -11.38 -12.12 -10.53
CA LEU A 19 -10.08 -12.10 -9.88
C LEU A 19 -9.60 -13.51 -9.53
N ASP A 20 -8.46 -13.92 -10.09
CA ASP A 20 -7.80 -15.18 -9.74
C ASP A 20 -6.80 -14.97 -8.58
N VAL A 21 -7.35 -14.76 -7.37
CA VAL A 21 -6.56 -14.50 -6.15
C VAL A 21 -5.67 -15.68 -5.74
N THR A 22 -5.92 -16.88 -6.27
CA THR A 22 -5.11 -18.09 -6.04
C THR A 22 -3.99 -18.28 -7.06
N GLY A 23 -4.10 -17.68 -8.25
CA GLY A 23 -3.12 -17.75 -9.32
C GLY A 23 -2.58 -16.38 -9.71
N ALA A 24 -3.00 -15.87 -10.87
CA ALA A 24 -2.37 -14.72 -11.51
C ALA A 24 -2.52 -13.41 -10.70
N ASP A 25 -3.61 -13.24 -9.96
CA ASP A 25 -3.92 -12.04 -9.18
C ASP A 25 -3.54 -12.18 -7.70
N ARG A 26 -2.74 -13.18 -7.33
CA ARG A 26 -2.28 -13.38 -5.93
C ARG A 26 -1.66 -12.12 -5.31
N LYS A 27 -1.04 -11.25 -6.14
CA LYS A 27 -0.49 -9.99 -5.63
C LYS A 27 -1.57 -9.03 -5.12
N VAL A 28 -2.76 -9.06 -5.71
CA VAL A 28 -3.93 -8.29 -5.24
C VAL A 28 -4.31 -8.74 -3.83
N LEU A 29 -4.36 -10.05 -3.57
CA LEU A 29 -4.64 -10.61 -2.25
C LEU A 29 -3.62 -10.15 -1.20
N GLN A 30 -2.33 -10.16 -1.55
CA GLN A 30 -1.28 -9.65 -0.64
C GLN A 30 -1.47 -8.18 -0.30
N VAL A 31 -1.83 -7.35 -1.28
CA VAL A 31 -2.01 -5.90 -1.04
C VAL A 31 -3.25 -5.65 -0.17
N VAL A 32 -4.38 -6.32 -0.42
CA VAL A 32 -5.57 -6.15 0.43
C VAL A 32 -5.31 -6.60 1.87
N CYS A 33 -4.57 -7.69 2.09
CA CYS A 33 -4.23 -8.16 3.43
C CYS A 33 -3.34 -7.15 4.17
N GLN A 34 -2.37 -6.58 3.47
CA GLN A 34 -1.48 -5.56 4.03
C GLN A 34 -2.25 -4.26 4.33
N ASP A 35 -3.12 -3.83 3.43
CA ASP A 35 -3.93 -2.63 3.61
C ASP A 35 -4.93 -2.79 4.76
N PHE A 36 -5.56 -3.96 4.89
CA PHE A 36 -6.45 -4.25 6.01
C PHE A 36 -5.69 -4.27 7.33
N THR A 37 -4.51 -4.87 7.35
CA THR A 37 -3.60 -4.83 8.51
C THR A 37 -3.28 -3.39 8.90
N ASN A 38 -2.86 -2.56 7.94
CA ASN A 38 -2.54 -1.15 8.18
C ASN A 38 -3.76 -0.36 8.67
N PHE A 39 -4.95 -0.61 8.10
CA PHE A 39 -6.22 -0.04 8.51
C PHE A 39 -6.52 -0.35 9.99
N LEU A 40 -6.40 -1.62 10.39
CA LEU A 40 -6.62 -2.03 11.77
C LEU A 40 -5.58 -1.44 12.72
N LYS A 41 -4.29 -1.44 12.34
CA LYS A 41 -3.25 -0.82 13.16
C LYS A 41 -3.54 0.66 13.40
N PHE A 42 -4.05 1.37 12.40
CA PHE A 42 -4.47 2.77 12.56
C PHE A 42 -5.68 2.90 13.50
N HIS A 43 -6.75 2.16 13.27
CA HIS A 43 -8.00 2.31 14.03
C HIS A 43 -7.95 1.74 15.45
N TRP A 44 -7.05 0.81 15.72
CA TRP A 44 -6.80 0.27 17.07
C TRP A 44 -5.64 0.94 17.80
N ASP A 45 -5.16 2.08 17.28
CA ASP A 45 -4.08 2.87 17.87
C ASP A 45 -2.80 2.03 18.10
N LEU A 46 -2.43 1.20 17.13
CA LEU A 46 -1.25 0.32 17.19
C LEU A 46 -0.04 0.89 16.42
N ILE A 47 -0.20 2.04 15.77
CA ILE A 47 0.88 2.69 15.01
C ILE A 47 2.04 3.06 15.95
N GLY A 48 3.27 2.66 15.60
CA GLY A 48 4.47 2.96 16.38
C GLY A 48 4.61 2.20 17.69
N LYS A 49 3.68 1.30 18.05
CA LYS A 49 3.81 0.44 19.24
C LYS A 49 4.76 -0.72 18.97
N GLU A 50 5.65 -0.99 19.91
CA GLU A 50 6.64 -2.07 19.82
C GLU A 50 5.98 -3.44 19.70
N ALA A 51 4.93 -3.70 20.49
CA ALA A 51 4.14 -4.93 20.45
C ALA A 51 2.99 -4.92 19.41
N SER A 52 2.99 -3.96 18.47
CA SER A 52 1.85 -3.71 17.56
C SER A 52 1.38 -4.93 16.78
N GLN A 53 2.30 -5.81 16.36
CA GLN A 53 1.95 -7.01 15.61
C GLN A 53 1.33 -8.09 16.50
N CYS A 54 1.85 -8.30 17.71
CA CYS A 54 1.28 -9.25 18.65
C CYS A 54 -0.13 -8.81 19.08
N GLU A 55 -0.29 -7.53 19.47
CA GLU A 55 -1.60 -6.97 19.85
C GLU A 55 -2.61 -7.04 18.70
N LEU A 56 -2.19 -6.80 17.46
CA LEU A 56 -3.05 -6.91 16.29
C LEU A 56 -3.58 -8.34 16.14
N VAL A 57 -2.69 -9.33 16.21
CA VAL A 57 -3.06 -10.75 16.06
C VAL A 57 -4.00 -11.18 17.18
N GLU A 58 -3.70 -10.84 18.43
CA GLU A 58 -4.55 -11.17 19.57
C GLU A 58 -5.95 -10.55 19.46
N LYS A 59 -6.04 -9.26 19.09
CA LYS A 59 -7.32 -8.58 18.88
C LYS A 59 -8.13 -9.21 17.74
N LEU A 60 -7.48 -9.53 16.63
CA LEU A 60 -8.13 -10.19 15.48
C LEU A 60 -8.63 -11.59 15.82
N GLU A 61 -7.82 -12.39 16.52
CA GLU A 61 -8.22 -13.74 16.94
C GLU A 61 -9.38 -13.71 17.93
N LYS A 62 -9.36 -12.75 18.86
CA LYS A 62 -10.47 -12.53 19.79
C LYS A 62 -11.75 -12.18 19.04
N LEU A 63 -11.68 -11.22 18.12
CA LEU A 63 -12.83 -10.81 17.30
C LEU A 63 -13.38 -11.97 16.47
N PHE A 64 -12.51 -12.77 15.85
CA PHE A 64 -12.90 -13.94 15.07
C PHE A 64 -13.59 -15.02 15.93
N LYS A 65 -13.16 -15.22 17.18
CA LYS A 65 -13.76 -16.22 18.09
C LYS A 65 -15.08 -15.73 18.70
N GLU A 66 -15.14 -14.46 19.07
CA GLU A 66 -16.27 -13.90 19.82
C GLU A 66 -17.40 -13.43 18.89
N ASN A 67 -17.06 -12.77 17.77
CA ASN A 67 -18.03 -12.17 16.84
C ASN A 67 -17.71 -12.49 15.36
N PRO A 68 -17.67 -13.76 14.95
CA PRO A 68 -17.30 -14.15 13.58
C PRO A 68 -18.23 -13.55 12.51
N ALA A 69 -19.54 -13.49 12.77
CA ALA A 69 -20.52 -12.95 11.82
C ALA A 69 -20.33 -11.44 11.60
N GLU A 70 -20.10 -10.66 12.66
CA GLU A 70 -19.85 -9.22 12.55
C GLU A 70 -18.56 -8.95 11.78
N LEU A 71 -17.50 -9.71 12.04
CA LEU A 71 -16.26 -9.61 11.28
C LEU A 71 -16.50 -9.91 9.78
N GLU A 72 -17.32 -10.91 9.47
CA GLU A 72 -17.64 -11.27 8.10
C GLU A 72 -18.42 -10.16 7.37
N GLU A 73 -19.43 -9.58 8.02
CA GLU A 73 -20.20 -8.45 7.49
C GLU A 73 -19.29 -7.22 7.29
N PHE A 74 -18.44 -6.92 8.26
CA PHE A 74 -17.48 -5.82 8.18
C PHE A 74 -16.50 -6.02 7.02
N LEU A 75 -15.93 -7.21 6.88
CA LEU A 75 -15.01 -7.53 5.78
C LEU A 75 -15.70 -7.40 4.41
N THR A 76 -16.98 -7.77 4.32
CA THR A 76 -17.76 -7.60 3.09
C THR A 76 -17.85 -6.12 2.69
N VAL A 77 -18.23 -5.25 3.62
CA VAL A 77 -18.32 -3.80 3.38
C VAL A 77 -16.95 -3.20 3.07
N TRP A 78 -15.95 -3.50 3.91
CA TRP A 78 -14.62 -2.94 3.78
C TRP A 78 -13.94 -3.36 2.46
N THR A 79 -14.03 -4.64 2.10
CA THR A 79 -13.46 -5.17 0.85
C THR A 79 -14.12 -4.54 -0.36
N GLY A 80 -15.45 -4.31 -0.32
CA GLY A 80 -16.16 -3.59 -1.38
C GLY A 80 -15.67 -2.14 -1.57
N ILE A 81 -15.38 -1.43 -0.47
CA ILE A 81 -14.82 -0.06 -0.53
C ILE A 81 -13.37 -0.10 -1.03
N TRP A 82 -12.56 -1.02 -0.50
CA TRP A 82 -11.18 -1.21 -0.91
C TRP A 82 -11.08 -1.53 -2.40
N LEU A 83 -11.91 -2.42 -2.92
CA LEU A 83 -11.89 -2.83 -4.33
C LEU A 83 -12.27 -1.66 -5.26
N LYS A 84 -13.23 -0.82 -4.87
CA LYS A 84 -13.55 0.42 -5.61
C LYS A 84 -12.34 1.34 -5.68
N LYS A 85 -11.62 1.51 -4.56
CA LYS A 85 -10.37 2.29 -4.52
C LYS A 85 -9.27 1.62 -5.35
N TRP A 86 -9.10 0.31 -5.27
CA TRP A 86 -8.13 -0.44 -6.08
C TRP A 86 -8.34 -0.20 -7.58
N LYS A 87 -9.57 -0.35 -8.07
CA LYS A 87 -9.95 -0.08 -9.46
C LYS A 87 -9.70 1.38 -9.87
N GLN A 88 -9.83 2.32 -8.94
CA GLN A 88 -9.54 3.73 -9.16
C GLN A 88 -8.02 4.02 -9.21
N ARG A 89 -7.25 3.40 -8.30
CA ARG A 89 -5.84 3.73 -8.05
C ARG A 89 -4.87 2.95 -8.90
N VAL A 90 -5.21 1.73 -9.31
CA VAL A 90 -4.31 0.84 -10.02
C VAL A 90 -4.60 0.85 -11.52
N LYS A 91 -3.57 1.14 -12.32
CA LYS A 91 -3.65 1.06 -13.78
C LYS A 91 -2.55 0.15 -14.32
N LEU A 92 -2.96 -0.87 -15.08
CA LEU A 92 -2.05 -1.73 -15.82
C LEU A 92 -1.49 -0.96 -17.03
N LEU A 93 -0.17 -0.94 -17.17
CA LEU A 93 0.52 -0.39 -18.33
C LEU A 93 0.81 -1.52 -19.32
N ILE A 94 0.09 -1.48 -20.45
CA ILE A 94 0.25 -2.40 -21.57
C ILE A 94 0.99 -1.66 -22.70
N GLY A 95 2.09 -2.24 -23.18
CA GLY A 95 2.88 -1.67 -24.27
C GLY A 95 3.64 -0.39 -23.90
N GLN A 96 3.65 0.61 -24.80
CA GLN A 96 4.38 1.88 -24.62
C GLN A 96 3.52 3.05 -24.08
N GLN A 97 2.27 2.80 -23.68
CA GLN A 97 1.41 3.86 -23.17
C GLN A 97 2.04 4.54 -21.94
N ASN A 98 2.07 5.89 -21.93
CA ASN A 98 2.65 6.71 -20.85
C ASN A 98 4.13 6.45 -20.51
N ALA A 99 4.90 5.81 -21.41
CA ALA A 99 6.29 5.42 -21.18
C ALA A 99 7.20 6.58 -20.73
N ASN A 100 6.97 7.81 -21.20
CA ASN A 100 7.80 8.97 -20.85
C ASN A 100 7.59 9.44 -19.40
N LYS A 101 6.34 9.54 -18.91
CA LYS A 101 6.03 9.90 -17.51
C LYS A 101 6.52 8.81 -16.56
N TRP A 102 6.31 7.55 -16.92
CA TRP A 102 6.81 6.39 -16.17
C TRP A 102 8.33 6.38 -16.10
N ARG A 103 9.04 6.53 -17.23
CA ARG A 103 10.50 6.55 -17.27
C ARG A 103 11.11 7.61 -16.34
N LYS A 104 10.47 8.78 -16.22
CA LYS A 104 10.90 9.82 -15.28
C LYS A 104 10.68 9.40 -13.82
N ALA A 105 9.48 8.90 -13.48
CA ALA A 105 9.16 8.42 -12.14
C ALA A 105 10.05 7.22 -11.72
N SER A 106 10.20 6.22 -12.58
CA SER A 106 11.07 5.05 -12.35
C SER A 106 12.54 5.44 -12.24
N LYS A 107 13.02 6.42 -13.01
CA LYS A 107 14.39 6.94 -12.85
C LYS A 107 14.59 7.59 -11.49
N ASN A 108 13.63 8.37 -11.02
CA ASN A 108 13.68 8.99 -9.70
C ASN A 108 13.67 7.95 -8.58
N LEU A 109 12.76 6.97 -8.65
CA LEU A 109 12.69 5.86 -7.69
C LEU A 109 13.99 5.05 -7.66
N ARG A 110 14.53 4.70 -8.84
CA ARG A 110 15.80 3.97 -8.96
C ARG A 110 16.98 4.74 -8.38
N ASN A 111 17.01 6.06 -8.54
CA ASN A 111 18.05 6.91 -7.98
C ASN A 111 17.90 7.07 -6.45
N ALA A 112 16.68 6.97 -5.93
CA ALA A 112 16.40 7.05 -4.51
C ALA A 112 16.68 5.73 -3.78
N GLU A 113 16.62 4.59 -4.48
CA GLU A 113 16.80 3.25 -3.91
C GLU A 113 18.09 3.09 -3.06
N PRO A 114 19.29 3.54 -3.50
CA PRO A 114 20.49 3.45 -2.67
C PRO A 114 20.43 4.31 -1.40
N LEU A 115 19.71 5.43 -1.45
CA LEU A 115 19.51 6.30 -0.29
C LEU A 115 18.49 5.67 0.66
N TRP A 116 17.40 5.11 0.11
CA TRP A 116 16.35 4.45 0.87
C TRP A 116 16.88 3.27 1.71
N ARG A 117 17.78 2.48 1.12
CA ARG A 117 18.43 1.35 1.83
C ARG A 117 19.26 1.77 3.04
N LYS A 118 19.71 3.03 3.10
CA LYS A 118 20.49 3.57 4.22
C LYS A 118 19.63 4.23 5.29
N VAL A 119 18.32 4.38 5.07
CA VAL A 119 17.42 4.96 6.05
C VAL A 119 17.20 3.97 7.19
N GLU A 120 17.68 4.32 8.38
CA GLU A 120 17.36 3.61 9.60
C GLU A 120 15.88 3.76 9.94
N ARG A 121 15.29 2.73 10.56
CA ARG A 121 13.89 2.77 11.03
C ARG A 121 12.87 3.11 9.93
N LYS A 122 13.15 2.66 8.70
CA LYS A 122 12.30 2.89 7.52
C LYS A 122 10.86 2.44 7.73
N GLN A 123 10.65 1.35 8.49
CA GLN A 123 9.34 0.78 8.73
C GLN A 123 8.49 1.74 9.57
N GLU A 124 9.04 2.28 10.64
CA GLU A 124 8.33 3.24 11.51
C GLU A 124 8.04 4.55 10.79
N ILE A 125 9.00 5.03 9.98
CA ILE A 125 8.79 6.23 9.15
C ILE A 125 7.65 6.01 8.14
N GLN A 126 7.64 4.85 7.49
CA GLN A 126 6.63 4.48 6.52
C GLN A 126 5.26 4.33 7.19
N GLU A 127 5.20 3.74 8.39
CA GLU A 127 3.97 3.57 9.16
C GLU A 127 3.29 4.91 9.49
N VAL A 128 4.07 5.96 9.76
CA VAL A 128 3.53 7.33 9.98
C VAL A 128 2.92 7.92 8.69
N VAL A 129 3.50 7.62 7.52
CA VAL A 129 2.94 8.02 6.23
C VAL A 129 1.68 7.20 5.91
N VAL A 130 1.68 5.90 6.18
CA VAL A 130 0.51 5.00 6.06
C VAL A 130 -0.65 5.51 6.93
N ALA A 131 -0.39 5.83 8.20
CA ALA A 131 -1.40 6.39 9.10
C ALA A 131 -1.97 7.70 8.56
N THR A 132 -1.14 8.52 7.91
CA THR A 132 -1.60 9.76 7.27
C THR A 132 -2.47 9.50 6.04
N LEU A 133 -2.15 8.49 5.22
CA LEU A 133 -2.99 8.08 4.10
C LEU A 133 -4.37 7.62 4.58
N ILE A 134 -4.41 6.71 5.57
CA ILE A 134 -5.66 6.16 6.12
C ILE A 134 -6.49 7.25 6.78
N LYS A 135 -5.87 8.13 7.59
CA LYS A 135 -6.54 9.29 8.20
C LYS A 135 -7.23 10.20 7.18
N ASN A 136 -6.75 10.22 5.94
CA ASN A 136 -7.31 11.04 4.86
C ASN A 136 -8.16 10.22 3.86
N GLY A 137 -8.54 8.99 4.21
CA GLY A 137 -9.45 8.15 3.42
C GLY A 137 -8.80 7.35 2.29
N GLU A 138 -7.47 7.26 2.27
CA GLU A 138 -6.76 6.35 1.38
C GLU A 138 -6.46 5.03 2.09
N ILE A 139 -7.24 4.01 1.77
CA ILE A 139 -7.15 2.66 2.35
C ILE A 139 -6.52 1.64 1.40
N CYS A 140 -6.16 2.05 0.17
CA CYS A 140 -5.70 1.15 -0.88
C CYS A 140 -4.25 1.43 -1.28
N GLY A 141 -3.46 0.36 -1.37
CA GLY A 141 -2.05 0.39 -1.72
C GLY A 141 -1.21 1.24 -0.76
N THR A 142 -1.60 1.31 0.52
CA THR A 142 -1.01 2.20 1.53
C THR A 142 0.50 1.99 1.66
N GLU A 143 0.94 0.73 1.63
CA GLU A 143 2.37 0.35 1.67
C GLU A 143 3.11 0.85 0.44
N ILE A 144 2.55 0.61 -0.75
CA ILE A 144 3.14 1.00 -2.04
C ILE A 144 3.25 2.52 -2.15
N LEU A 145 2.17 3.22 -1.78
CA LEU A 145 2.06 4.68 -1.86
C LEU A 145 2.99 5.37 -0.87
N SER A 146 3.04 4.88 0.37
CA SER A 146 3.91 5.45 1.41
C SER A 146 5.39 5.31 1.06
N GLU A 147 5.83 4.11 0.63
CA GLU A 147 7.22 3.89 0.20
C GLU A 147 7.57 4.76 -1.01
N ASN A 148 6.70 4.80 -2.03
CA ASN A 148 6.95 5.59 -3.23
C ASN A 148 7.04 7.09 -2.92
N LEU A 149 6.18 7.62 -2.05
CA LEU A 149 6.27 9.02 -1.62
C LEU A 149 7.61 9.32 -0.96
N LEU A 150 8.03 8.48 -0.01
CA LEU A 150 9.29 8.65 0.70
C LEU A 150 10.49 8.55 -0.25
N LYS A 151 10.49 7.57 -1.15
CA LYS A 151 11.54 7.42 -2.17
C LYS A 151 11.59 8.62 -3.11
N MET A 152 10.44 9.10 -3.59
CA MET A 152 10.40 10.28 -4.47
C MET A 152 10.99 11.51 -3.79
N GLU A 153 10.59 11.80 -2.54
CA GLU A 153 11.14 12.92 -1.77
C GLU A 153 12.64 12.76 -1.52
N LEU A 154 13.10 11.56 -1.17
CA LEU A 154 14.51 11.30 -0.92
C LEU A 154 15.37 11.45 -2.18
N GLY A 155 14.79 11.19 -3.36
CA GLY A 155 15.44 11.35 -4.66
C GLY A 155 15.54 12.80 -5.15
N GLU A 156 14.77 13.72 -4.57
CA GLU A 156 14.72 15.13 -4.98
C GLU A 156 16.07 15.82 -4.81
N LYS A 157 16.45 16.66 -5.78
CA LYS A 157 17.77 17.33 -5.76
C LYS A 157 17.92 18.30 -4.59
N SER A 158 16.83 18.97 -4.22
CA SER A 158 16.81 19.99 -3.16
C SER A 158 17.17 19.44 -1.79
N VAL A 159 16.94 18.14 -1.54
CA VAL A 159 17.22 17.52 -0.23
C VAL A 159 18.59 16.85 -0.14
N ARG A 160 19.32 16.70 -1.26
CA ARG A 160 20.59 15.95 -1.31
C ARG A 160 21.72 16.61 -0.53
N ASN A 161 21.70 17.94 -0.45
CA ASN A 161 22.75 18.72 0.20
C ASN A 161 22.51 18.90 1.71
N LEU A 162 21.38 18.41 2.22
CA LEU A 162 21.03 18.50 3.64
C LEU A 162 21.79 17.43 4.44
N LYS A 163 22.09 17.75 5.71
CA LYS A 163 22.63 16.78 6.67
C LYS A 163 21.62 15.65 6.90
N ASP A 164 22.08 14.46 7.26
CA ASP A 164 21.25 13.24 7.26
C ASP A 164 19.94 13.36 8.07
N LYS A 165 19.99 13.91 9.29
CA LYS A 165 18.79 14.12 10.13
C LYS A 165 17.82 15.16 9.54
N GLU A 166 18.36 16.27 9.07
CA GLU A 166 17.58 17.36 8.46
C GLU A 166 16.93 16.92 7.14
N ARG A 167 17.69 16.16 6.34
CA ARG A 167 17.21 15.52 5.12
C ARG A 167 16.03 14.61 5.41
N LEU A 168 16.18 13.71 6.40
CA LEU A 168 15.13 12.77 6.75
C LEU A 168 13.87 13.47 7.25
N PHE A 169 14.02 14.46 8.14
CA PHE A 169 12.90 15.25 8.64
C PHE A 169 12.16 15.98 7.51
N THR A 170 12.91 16.57 6.56
CA THR A 170 12.35 17.25 5.39
C THR A 170 11.59 16.27 4.48
N VAL A 171 12.19 15.11 4.20
CA VAL A 171 11.59 14.05 3.39
C VAL A 171 10.26 13.58 3.99
N VAL A 172 10.24 13.31 5.29
CA VAL A 172 9.02 12.86 5.98
C VAL A 172 7.95 13.95 5.94
N ASN A 173 8.27 15.20 6.28
CA ASN A 173 7.28 16.29 6.24
C ASN A 173 6.69 16.51 4.86
N ASN A 174 7.52 16.44 3.81
CA ASN A 174 7.04 16.53 2.44
C ASN A 174 6.14 15.35 2.05
N ALA A 175 6.54 14.12 2.41
CA ALA A 175 5.77 12.92 2.16
C ALA A 175 4.40 13.00 2.85
N LEU A 176 4.34 13.46 4.11
CA LEU A 176 3.10 13.67 4.85
C LEU A 176 2.18 14.69 4.18
N ARG A 177 2.75 15.81 3.70
CA ARG A 177 1.98 16.83 2.97
C ARG A 177 1.42 16.27 1.66
N LYS A 178 2.22 15.50 0.90
CA LYS A 178 1.78 14.88 -0.35
C LYS A 178 0.76 13.77 -0.11
N ALA A 179 0.90 12.97 0.95
CA ALA A 179 -0.05 11.93 1.32
C ALA A 179 -1.46 12.49 1.53
N ARG A 180 -1.58 13.63 2.25
CA ARG A 180 -2.87 14.32 2.45
C ARG A 180 -3.53 14.73 1.15
N GLY A 181 -2.79 15.38 0.25
CA GLY A 181 -3.34 15.81 -1.04
C GLY A 181 -3.67 14.65 -1.98
N MET A 182 -2.84 13.60 -1.97
CA MET A 182 -3.02 12.43 -2.82
C MET A 182 -4.25 11.61 -2.43
N ALA A 183 -4.53 11.43 -1.14
CA ALA A 183 -5.71 10.71 -0.67
C ALA A 183 -7.03 11.31 -1.20
N GLN A 184 -7.05 12.64 -1.42
CA GLN A 184 -8.20 13.37 -1.98
C GLN A 184 -8.24 13.39 -3.51
N SER A 185 -7.12 13.04 -4.18
CA SER A 185 -7.05 13.06 -5.64
C SER A 185 -7.90 11.96 -6.27
N GLN A 186 -8.36 12.17 -7.50
CA GLN A 186 -9.06 11.17 -8.29
C GLN A 186 -8.13 10.52 -9.32
N GLY A 187 -8.26 9.20 -9.48
CA GLY A 187 -7.60 8.44 -10.54
C GLY A 187 -6.32 7.69 -10.12
N PRO A 188 -5.57 7.16 -11.12
CA PRO A 188 -4.51 6.20 -10.88
C PRO A 188 -3.29 6.82 -10.18
N LEU A 189 -2.80 6.13 -9.15
CA LEU A 189 -1.60 6.46 -8.39
C LEU A 189 -0.56 5.33 -8.44
N ILE A 190 -1.01 4.11 -8.72
CA ILE A 190 -0.19 2.91 -8.80
C ILE A 190 -0.26 2.42 -10.24
N PHE A 191 0.92 2.32 -10.87
CA PHE A 191 1.04 1.81 -12.23
C PHE A 191 1.80 0.51 -12.19
N VAL A 192 1.18 -0.55 -12.71
CA VAL A 192 1.77 -1.88 -12.77
C VAL A 192 2.14 -2.15 -14.21
N LYS A 193 3.43 -2.35 -14.48
CA LYS A 193 3.90 -2.72 -15.81
C LYS A 193 3.79 -4.23 -15.96
N ILE A 194 3.09 -4.67 -17.00
CA ILE A 194 3.09 -6.09 -17.39
C ILE A 194 4.34 -6.33 -18.24
N ASP A 195 5.19 -7.28 -17.82
CA ASP A 195 6.33 -7.68 -18.63
C ASP A 195 5.90 -8.58 -19.79
N LYS A 196 6.63 -8.50 -20.90
CA LYS A 196 6.27 -9.14 -22.18
C LYS A 196 6.05 -10.65 -22.09
N GLY A 197 6.59 -11.32 -21.06
CA GLY A 197 6.38 -12.75 -20.81
C GLY A 197 4.96 -13.11 -20.34
N TYR A 198 4.14 -12.14 -19.95
CA TYR A 198 2.76 -12.39 -19.48
C TYR A 198 1.82 -12.90 -20.58
N TYR A 199 2.13 -12.57 -21.85
CA TYR A 199 1.41 -13.08 -23.03
C TYR A 199 2.25 -14.12 -23.79
N GLY A 200 3.26 -14.72 -23.15
CA GLY A 200 4.10 -15.74 -23.76
C GLY A 200 3.30 -17.00 -24.06
N THR A 201 2.65 -17.04 -25.22
CA THR A 201 2.28 -18.26 -25.92
C THR A 201 3.55 -19.11 -26.08
N THR A 202 3.48 -20.32 -25.56
CA THR A 202 4.35 -21.45 -25.94
C THR A 202 4.47 -21.49 -27.46
N HIS A 203 5.68 -21.31 -27.97
CA HIS A 203 6.10 -21.80 -29.28
C HIS A 203 7.05 -22.96 -29.06
#